data_AF-Q2JGE8-F1
#
_entry.id   AF-Q2JGE8-F1
#
_cell.length_a   1.000
_cell.length_b   1.000
_cell.length_c   1.000
_cell.angle_alpha   90.00
_cell.angle_beta   90.00
_cell.angle_gamma   90.00
#
_symmetry.space_group_name_H-M   'P 1'
#
loop_
_entity.id
_entity.type
_entity.pdbx_description
1 polymer ?
#
loop_
_entity_poly.entity_id
_entity_poly.type
_entity_poly.pdbx_seq_one_letter_code
_entity_poly.pdbx_strand_id
1 'polypeptide(L)'
;MVLAADAVDLARAQTAFSLAFHICFAVFGVGMPWLLIYTEGRWVRTGDETWLALTKKWSRAFAVLFAVGAVSGTVLSFEFGLLWPAFMSKYGSALGLSFSLEGFAFFTEAIFVGMYLYGWKRLSPRAHWLTLWPIAISGTLSTLFIITVNAWMNVPRGITEVNGKVVAAEPFAPFLSPGTPPQVVHMLLAALMCTGGAVSSIYAVGMLRGRRDAYHQRGLRIGLAVVLVCAPLQLIVGDWAARIAGANQPFKLAAMEGLYHTRSHAPLTLGGFYDDKSGEVRYGLEIPGLLSLMEGFSTDHVITGLDAAPPDERPNGLLVHGSFATMVGFGSALIGLSALTGAAVVRRRRRGEKTLLPTGRPWLFAAAATGPASALSMMAGWEVTEGSRQPWIVGGHMRVHDAVTGADGVAPMFAGSLVLYLGLAGALILILRRMATGGPAVAEIRSGRPAAGVHRTAVHGAGQASPARPGRTTDSDSPSIPKPRPEPAAVEPAAVEPAVEPPVELPVELPVEPPVAGRRRTGGGPEGSRGSAHPGETTGTGSDGTTGFGGRGED
;
A
#
# COMPACT_ATOMS: atom_id res chain seq x y z
N MET A 1 -0.24 -31.54 3.31
CA MET A 1 0.08 -30.66 2.16
C MET A 1 1.07 -29.56 2.55
N VAL A 2 0.82 -28.76 3.60
CA VAL A 2 1.77 -27.72 4.09
C VAL A 2 3.12 -28.28 4.58
N LEU A 3 3.17 -29.48 5.16
CA LEU A 3 4.41 -30.09 5.66
C LEU A 3 5.27 -30.77 4.58
N ALA A 4 4.85 -30.75 3.31
CA ALA A 4 5.55 -31.38 2.18
C ALA A 4 5.97 -30.37 1.09
N ALA A 5 5.72 -29.08 1.31
CA ALA A 5 6.15 -28.01 0.41
C ALA A 5 7.61 -27.65 0.69
N ASP A 6 8.37 -27.28 -0.35
CA ASP A 6 9.74 -26.82 -0.18
C ASP A 6 9.78 -25.45 0.53
N ALA A 7 10.97 -25.06 1.00
CA ALA A 7 11.14 -23.81 1.74
C ALA A 7 10.77 -22.58 0.89
N VAL A 8 10.95 -22.64 -0.43
CA VAL A 8 10.64 -21.56 -1.37
C VAL A 8 9.14 -21.33 -1.42
N ASP A 9 8.35 -22.38 -1.65
CA ASP A 9 6.90 -22.32 -1.74
C ASP A 9 6.27 -21.89 -0.42
N LEU A 10 6.81 -22.36 0.72
CA LEU A 10 6.34 -21.91 2.04
C LEU A 10 6.66 -20.43 2.28
N ALA A 11 7.85 -19.95 1.95
CA ALA A 11 8.21 -18.54 2.08
C ALA A 11 7.34 -17.66 1.19
N ARG A 12 7.10 -18.08 -0.06
CA ARG A 12 6.18 -17.40 -0.99
C ARG A 12 4.77 -17.36 -0.45
N ALA A 13 4.23 -18.48 0.03
CA ALA A 13 2.89 -18.56 0.58
C ALA A 13 2.75 -17.68 1.84
N GLN A 14 3.77 -17.67 2.71
CA GLN A 14 3.80 -16.78 3.88
C GLN A 14 3.77 -15.32 3.45
N THR A 15 4.71 -14.87 2.62
CA THR A 15 4.77 -13.47 2.18
C THR A 15 3.51 -13.05 1.44
N ALA A 16 2.96 -13.91 0.57
CA ALA A 16 1.70 -13.63 -0.13
C ALA A 16 0.53 -13.45 0.85
N PHE A 17 0.40 -14.34 1.84
CA PHE A 17 -0.64 -14.25 2.86
C PHE A 17 -0.49 -12.99 3.74
N SER A 18 0.72 -12.71 4.20
CA SER A 18 1.03 -11.53 5.03
C SER A 18 0.74 -10.23 4.27
N LEU A 19 1.16 -10.12 3.00
CA LEU A 19 0.87 -8.96 2.15
C LEU A 19 -0.63 -8.81 1.86
N ALA A 20 -1.31 -9.91 1.51
CA ALA A 20 -2.75 -9.90 1.25
C ALA A 20 -3.56 -9.51 2.49
N PHE A 21 -3.16 -9.99 3.67
CA PHE A 21 -3.77 -9.57 4.94
C PHE A 21 -3.50 -8.09 5.19
N HIS A 22 -2.25 -7.65 5.10
CA HIS A 22 -1.86 -6.27 5.39
C HIS A 22 -2.59 -5.27 4.50
N ILE A 23 -2.63 -5.50 3.18
CA ILE A 23 -3.21 -4.55 2.23
C ILE A 23 -4.72 -4.35 2.45
N CYS A 24 -5.44 -5.38 2.92
CA CYS A 24 -6.84 -5.26 3.31
C CYS A 24 -7.08 -4.20 4.39
N PHE A 25 -6.06 -3.90 5.21
CA PHE A 25 -6.15 -2.91 6.29
C PHE A 25 -5.38 -1.63 5.99
N ALA A 26 -4.24 -1.70 5.30
CA ALA A 26 -3.41 -0.57 4.94
C ALA A 26 -4.19 0.49 4.15
N VAL A 27 -5.10 0.08 3.25
CA VAL A 27 -5.95 1.02 2.49
C VAL A 27 -6.78 1.94 3.38
N PHE A 28 -7.18 1.49 4.57
CA PHE A 28 -7.91 2.34 5.51
C PHE A 28 -7.00 3.35 6.20
N GLY A 29 -5.71 3.02 6.40
CA GLY A 29 -4.68 3.99 6.80
C GLY A 29 -4.59 5.15 5.81
N VAL A 30 -4.63 4.83 4.51
CA VAL A 30 -4.57 5.84 3.44
C VAL A 30 -5.89 6.61 3.32
N GLY A 31 -7.03 5.93 3.19
CA GLY A 31 -8.28 6.56 2.79
C GLY A 31 -9.11 7.18 3.91
N MET A 32 -9.12 6.57 5.11
CA MET A 32 -10.00 7.05 6.18
C MET A 32 -9.63 8.44 6.70
N PRO A 33 -8.33 8.81 6.84
CA PRO A 33 -7.96 10.17 7.23
C PRO A 33 -8.54 11.24 6.30
N TRP A 34 -8.52 11.03 4.98
CA TRP A 34 -9.14 11.94 4.01
C TRP A 34 -10.65 12.08 4.22
N LEU A 35 -11.35 10.97 4.51
CA LEU A 35 -12.77 11.00 4.83
C LEU A 35 -13.06 11.72 6.16
N LEU A 36 -12.22 11.52 7.17
CA LEU A 36 -12.33 12.17 8.47
C LEU A 36 -12.07 13.67 8.38
N ILE A 37 -11.08 14.10 7.58
CA ILE A 37 -10.83 15.52 7.28
C ILE A 37 -12.10 16.17 6.75
N TYR A 38 -12.79 15.47 5.85
CA TYR A 38 -14.05 15.96 5.29
C TYR A 38 -15.16 16.02 6.35
N THR A 39 -15.48 14.92 7.04
CA THR A 39 -16.63 14.89 7.97
C THR A 39 -16.42 15.82 9.16
N GLU A 40 -15.22 15.82 9.74
CA GLU A 40 -14.90 16.70 10.85
C GLU A 40 -14.79 18.16 10.41
N GLY A 41 -14.21 18.43 9.24
CA GLY A 41 -14.19 19.77 8.65
C GLY A 41 -15.59 20.30 8.33
N ARG A 42 -16.57 19.44 8.04
CA ARG A 42 -17.98 19.82 7.93
C ARG A 42 -18.58 20.14 9.28
N TRP A 43 -18.31 19.34 10.31
CA TRP A 43 -18.77 19.61 11.68
C TRP A 43 -18.18 20.92 12.21
N VAL A 44 -16.87 21.13 12.16
CA VAL A 44 -16.19 22.35 12.65
C VAL A 44 -16.75 23.61 11.99
N ARG A 45 -17.16 23.54 10.72
CA ARG A 45 -17.75 24.68 10.00
C ARG A 45 -19.24 24.90 10.28
N THR A 46 -20.00 23.84 10.58
CA THR A 46 -21.48 23.92 10.61
C THR A 46 -22.09 23.70 11.99
N GLY A 47 -21.37 23.11 12.93
CA GLY A 47 -21.90 22.67 14.23
C GLY A 47 -22.91 21.53 14.16
N ASP A 48 -23.16 20.93 12.99
CA ASP A 48 -24.19 19.91 12.85
C ASP A 48 -23.74 18.56 13.43
N GLU A 49 -24.44 18.13 14.48
CA GLU A 49 -24.19 16.94 15.28
C GLU A 49 -24.19 15.63 14.49
N THR A 50 -24.86 15.58 13.34
CA THR A 50 -24.83 14.39 12.48
C THR A 50 -23.44 14.18 11.88
N TRP A 51 -22.71 15.26 11.56
CA TRP A 51 -21.32 15.19 11.10
C TRP A 51 -20.40 14.74 12.23
N LEU A 52 -20.60 15.26 13.45
CA LEU A 52 -19.83 14.82 14.62
C LEU A 52 -20.05 13.33 14.90
N ALA A 53 -21.29 12.84 14.83
CA ALA A 53 -21.61 11.44 15.02
C ALA A 53 -20.96 10.54 13.97
N LEU A 54 -20.89 10.99 12.70
CA LEU A 54 -20.19 10.28 11.64
C LEU A 54 -18.69 10.22 11.94
N THR A 55 -18.08 11.38 12.19
CA THR A 55 -16.65 11.50 12.53
C THR A 55 -16.31 10.59 13.71
N LYS A 56 -16.96 10.74 14.87
CA LYS A 56 -16.66 9.93 16.06
C LYS A 56 -16.76 8.42 15.80
N LYS A 57 -17.78 7.97 15.05
CA LYS A 57 -17.91 6.55 14.73
C LYS A 57 -16.78 6.07 13.82
N TRP A 58 -16.47 6.86 12.79
CA TRP A 58 -15.41 6.56 11.84
C TRP A 58 -14.01 6.61 12.47
N SER A 59 -13.74 7.57 13.36
CA SER A 59 -12.47 7.66 14.10
C SER A 59 -12.23 6.42 14.97
N ARG A 60 -13.28 5.91 15.65
CA ARG A 60 -13.19 4.67 16.43
C ARG A 60 -12.90 3.46 15.54
N ALA A 61 -13.57 3.36 14.39
CA ALA A 61 -13.35 2.25 13.46
C ALA A 61 -11.95 2.32 12.83
N PHE A 62 -11.53 3.52 12.44
CA PHE A 62 -10.19 3.82 11.94
C PHE A 62 -9.12 3.42 12.96
N ALA A 63 -9.28 3.75 14.25
CA ALA A 63 -8.31 3.37 15.29
C ALA A 63 -8.05 1.86 15.33
N VAL A 64 -9.11 1.04 15.25
CA VAL A 64 -8.99 -0.42 15.30
C VAL A 64 -8.37 -0.96 14.01
N LEU A 65 -8.82 -0.48 12.85
CA LEU A 65 -8.28 -0.88 11.54
C LEU A 65 -6.80 -0.50 11.40
N PHE A 66 -6.44 0.71 11.83
CA PHE A 66 -5.09 1.23 11.85
C PHE A 66 -4.18 0.38 12.73
N ALA A 67 -4.63 0.00 13.94
CA ALA A 67 -3.85 -0.86 14.83
C ALA A 67 -3.55 -2.23 14.19
N VAL A 68 -4.54 -2.86 13.54
CA VAL A 68 -4.34 -4.14 12.83
C VAL A 68 -3.40 -3.96 11.63
N GLY A 69 -3.53 -2.86 10.90
CA GLY A 69 -2.62 -2.49 9.81
C GLY A 69 -1.17 -2.32 10.29
N ALA A 70 -0.95 -1.58 11.38
CA ALA A 70 0.36 -1.35 11.96
C ALA A 70 1.04 -2.65 12.42
N VAL A 71 0.30 -3.54 13.09
CA VAL A 71 0.84 -4.85 13.53
C VAL A 71 1.21 -5.71 12.33
N SER A 72 0.35 -5.82 11.32
CA SER A 72 0.64 -6.61 10.12
C SER A 72 1.81 -6.04 9.30
N GLY A 73 1.95 -4.71 9.22
CA GLY A 73 3.09 -4.06 8.56
C GLY A 73 4.40 -4.32 9.29
N THR A 74 4.38 -4.31 10.62
CA THR A 74 5.56 -4.67 11.44
C THR A 74 6.03 -6.09 11.14
N VAL A 75 5.11 -7.05 11.02
CA VAL A 75 5.45 -8.44 10.65
C VAL A 75 6.14 -8.47 9.28
N LEU A 76 5.61 -7.75 8.28
CA LEU A 76 6.20 -7.68 6.94
C LEU A 76 7.64 -7.13 6.95
N SER A 77 7.92 -6.11 7.76
CA SER A 77 9.28 -5.56 7.88
C SER A 77 10.29 -6.59 8.36
N PHE A 78 9.89 -7.49 9.27
CA PHE A 78 10.73 -8.61 9.71
C PHE A 78 10.79 -9.73 8.67
N GLU A 79 9.69 -10.02 7.97
CA GLU A 79 9.63 -11.06 6.94
C GLU A 79 10.63 -10.82 5.81
N PHE A 80 10.84 -9.57 5.36
CA PHE A 80 11.86 -9.29 4.35
C PHE A 80 13.27 -9.70 4.80
N GLY A 81 13.64 -9.47 6.06
CA GLY A 81 14.94 -9.87 6.60
C GLY A 81 15.06 -11.36 6.88
N LEU A 82 13.98 -12.00 7.35
CA LEU A 82 13.99 -13.40 7.78
C LEU A 82 13.77 -14.39 6.63
N LEU A 83 12.83 -14.09 5.72
CA LEU A 83 12.50 -14.95 4.59
C LEU A 83 13.37 -14.67 3.37
N TRP A 84 13.76 -13.41 3.15
CA TRP A 84 14.43 -12.96 1.93
C TRP A 84 15.81 -12.32 2.19
N PRO A 85 16.70 -12.96 3.00
CA PRO A 85 17.95 -12.33 3.45
C PRO A 85 18.91 -12.02 2.30
N ALA A 86 18.99 -12.88 1.29
CA ALA A 86 19.88 -12.67 0.14
C ALA A 86 19.43 -11.47 -0.72
N PHE A 87 18.12 -11.29 -0.87
CA PHE A 87 17.55 -10.11 -1.53
C PHE A 87 17.89 -8.83 -0.75
N MET A 88 17.67 -8.82 0.57
CA MET A 88 17.98 -7.66 1.41
C MET A 88 19.48 -7.36 1.45
N SER A 89 20.33 -8.39 1.45
CA SER A 89 21.78 -8.24 1.41
C SER A 89 22.26 -7.63 0.08
N LYS A 90 21.70 -8.07 -1.04
CA LYS A 90 22.13 -7.61 -2.37
C LYS A 90 21.58 -6.22 -2.73
N TYR A 91 20.31 -5.94 -2.43
CA TYR A 91 19.61 -4.74 -2.91
C TYR A 91 19.19 -3.77 -1.81
N GLY A 92 19.50 -4.06 -0.53
CA GLY A 92 19.16 -3.17 0.59
C GLY A 92 19.73 -1.76 0.44
N SER A 93 20.91 -1.59 -0.17
CA SER A 93 21.51 -0.27 -0.43
C SER A 93 20.73 0.54 -1.48
N ALA A 94 20.12 -0.11 -2.47
CA ALA A 94 19.30 0.55 -3.49
C ALA A 94 17.92 0.95 -2.94
N LEU A 95 17.35 0.13 -2.07
CA LEU A 95 15.99 0.29 -1.55
C LEU A 95 15.92 1.03 -0.20
N GLY A 96 17.06 1.21 0.46
CA GLY A 96 17.14 1.73 1.83
C GLY A 96 16.51 3.11 2.00
N LEU A 97 16.62 3.99 1.00
CA LEU A 97 15.98 5.31 1.04
C LEU A 97 14.44 5.20 1.08
N SER A 98 13.86 4.36 0.22
CA SER A 98 12.41 4.15 0.17
C SER A 98 11.88 3.58 1.49
N PHE A 99 12.51 2.53 2.02
CA PHE A 99 12.12 1.95 3.32
C PHE A 99 12.29 2.94 4.49
N SER A 100 13.36 3.73 4.49
CA SER A 100 13.58 4.73 5.55
C SER A 100 12.52 5.83 5.53
N LEU A 101 12.16 6.31 4.34
CA LEU A 101 11.13 7.34 4.17
C LEU A 101 9.73 6.81 4.48
N GLU A 102 9.45 5.55 4.15
CA GLU A 102 8.22 4.87 4.58
C GLU A 102 8.15 4.83 6.12
N GLY A 103 9.22 4.41 6.79
CA GLY A 103 9.29 4.38 8.26
C GLY A 103 9.09 5.77 8.89
N PHE A 104 9.67 6.81 8.30
CA PHE A 104 9.46 8.20 8.73
C PHE A 104 7.99 8.65 8.58
N ALA A 105 7.37 8.33 7.44
CA ALA A 105 5.98 8.64 7.18
C ALA A 105 5.05 7.90 8.16
N PHE A 106 5.27 6.60 8.38
CA PHE A 106 4.53 5.78 9.34
C PHE A 106 4.66 6.30 10.78
N PHE A 107 5.86 6.68 11.21
CA PHE A 107 6.06 7.21 12.56
C PHE A 107 5.36 8.56 12.75
N THR A 108 5.43 9.43 11.73
CA THR A 108 4.69 10.70 11.71
C THR A 108 3.19 10.45 11.81
N GLU A 109 2.67 9.49 11.04
CA GLU A 109 1.26 9.09 11.10
C GLU A 109 0.89 8.63 12.52
N ALA A 110 1.67 7.72 13.12
CA ALA A 110 1.40 7.17 14.45
C ALA A 110 1.33 8.24 15.55
N ILE A 111 2.24 9.23 15.53
CA ILE A 111 2.21 10.37 16.47
C ILE A 111 0.89 11.12 16.37
N PHE A 112 0.51 11.52 15.15
CA PHE A 112 -0.68 12.33 14.94
C PHE A 112 -1.97 11.53 15.13
N VAL A 113 -1.99 10.23 14.83
CA VAL A 113 -3.10 9.33 15.19
C VAL A 113 -3.29 9.30 16.70
N GLY A 114 -2.21 9.17 17.48
CA GLY A 114 -2.27 9.26 18.94
C GLY A 114 -2.86 10.60 19.41
N MET A 115 -2.36 11.72 18.87
CA MET A 115 -2.89 13.05 19.18
C MET A 115 -4.38 13.20 18.81
N TYR A 116 -4.79 12.68 17.66
CA TYR A 116 -6.17 12.73 17.18
C TYR A 116 -7.10 11.92 18.09
N LEU A 117 -6.76 10.65 18.37
CA LEU A 117 -7.64 9.77 19.15
C LEU A 117 -7.80 10.24 20.60
N TYR A 118 -6.74 10.77 21.23
CA TYR A 118 -6.78 11.26 22.61
C TYR A 118 -7.07 12.76 22.73
N GLY A 119 -7.11 13.48 21.62
CA GLY A 119 -7.23 14.93 21.55
C GLY A 119 -8.65 15.48 21.75
N TRP A 120 -9.70 14.65 21.62
CA TRP A 120 -11.10 15.10 21.62
C TRP A 120 -11.51 16.00 22.80
N LYS A 121 -10.93 15.79 23.98
CA LYS A 121 -11.20 16.59 25.19
C LYS A 121 -10.08 17.58 25.54
N ARG A 122 -8.97 17.56 24.82
CA ARG A 122 -7.73 18.31 25.14
C ARG A 122 -7.40 19.39 24.12
N LEU A 123 -7.85 19.24 22.87
CA LEU A 123 -7.59 20.16 21.77
C LEU A 123 -8.87 20.95 21.44
N SER A 124 -8.68 22.17 20.94
CA SER A 124 -9.80 22.91 20.33
C SER A 124 -10.29 22.18 19.07
N PRO A 125 -11.57 22.33 18.65
CA PRO A 125 -12.09 21.63 17.48
C PRO A 125 -11.29 21.86 16.19
N ARG A 126 -10.72 23.05 16.01
CA ARG A 126 -9.85 23.35 14.86
C ARG A 126 -8.49 22.67 14.97
N ALA A 127 -7.86 22.72 16.16
CA ALA A 127 -6.58 22.04 16.38
C ALA A 127 -6.72 20.52 16.21
N HIS A 128 -7.80 19.95 16.73
CA HIS A 128 -8.14 18.53 16.56
C HIS A 128 -8.28 18.17 15.08
N TRP A 129 -9.07 18.93 14.31
CA TRP A 129 -9.21 18.72 12.87
C TRP A 129 -7.88 18.84 12.11
N LEU A 130 -6.99 19.75 12.52
CA LEU A 130 -5.68 19.93 11.88
C LEU A 130 -4.76 18.71 12.09
N THR A 131 -4.92 17.95 13.17
CA THR A 131 -4.11 16.72 13.37
C THR A 131 -4.37 15.64 12.32
N LEU A 132 -5.51 15.68 11.62
CA LEU A 132 -5.81 14.73 10.56
C LEU A 132 -4.98 14.94 9.29
N TRP A 133 -4.47 16.15 9.04
CA TRP A 133 -3.72 16.45 7.82
C TRP A 133 -2.38 15.72 7.76
N PRO A 134 -1.52 15.78 8.79
CA PRO A 134 -0.31 14.95 8.84
C PRO A 134 -0.61 13.46 8.68
N ILE A 135 -1.68 12.94 9.29
CA ILE A 135 -2.07 11.53 9.15
C ILE A 135 -2.36 11.20 7.67
N ALA A 136 -3.20 12.00 7.01
CA ALA A 136 -3.60 11.77 5.62
C ALA A 136 -2.44 11.92 4.63
N ILE A 137 -1.57 12.92 4.85
CA ILE A 137 -0.38 13.14 4.03
C ILE A 137 0.61 12.01 4.24
N SER A 138 0.89 11.62 5.48
CA SER A 138 1.78 10.51 5.80
C SER A 138 1.33 9.20 5.20
N GLY A 139 0.06 8.79 5.36
CA GLY A 139 -0.43 7.55 4.75
C GLY A 139 -0.32 7.55 3.20
N THR A 140 -0.50 8.72 2.57
CA THR A 140 -0.31 8.90 1.13
C THR A 140 1.18 8.79 0.74
N LEU A 141 2.08 9.39 1.53
CA LEU A 141 3.52 9.32 1.32
C LEU A 141 4.06 7.92 1.58
N SER A 142 3.60 7.20 2.62
CA SER A 142 3.93 5.80 2.86
C SER A 142 3.58 4.94 1.64
N THR A 143 2.40 5.15 1.04
CA THR A 143 2.03 4.47 -0.21
C THR A 143 3.02 4.79 -1.33
N LEU A 144 3.39 6.05 -1.50
CA LEU A 144 4.38 6.44 -2.50
C LEU A 144 5.71 5.72 -2.27
N PHE A 145 6.26 5.75 -1.06
CA PHE A 145 7.56 5.18 -0.74
C PHE A 145 7.60 3.66 -0.89
N ILE A 146 6.59 2.94 -0.40
CA ILE A 146 6.59 1.47 -0.53
C ILE A 146 6.32 1.00 -1.96
N ILE A 147 5.53 1.74 -2.73
CA ILE A 147 5.27 1.40 -4.13
C ILE A 147 6.49 1.69 -5.01
N THR A 148 7.36 2.64 -4.65
CA THR A 148 8.63 2.81 -5.40
C THR A 148 9.52 1.56 -5.30
N VAL A 149 9.52 0.88 -4.14
CA VAL A 149 10.21 -0.40 -3.97
C VAL A 149 9.63 -1.44 -4.92
N ASN A 150 8.30 -1.62 -4.92
CA ASN A 150 7.64 -2.60 -5.77
C ASN A 150 7.84 -2.32 -7.28
N ALA A 151 7.69 -1.07 -7.68
CA ALA A 151 7.89 -0.65 -9.06
C ALA A 151 9.33 -0.89 -9.52
N TRP A 152 10.31 -0.60 -8.66
CA TRP A 152 11.71 -0.87 -8.92
C TRP A 152 12.01 -2.38 -9.00
N MET A 153 11.43 -3.20 -8.12
CA MET A 153 11.57 -4.66 -8.20
C MET A 153 11.05 -5.22 -9.53
N ASN A 154 10.04 -4.57 -10.12
CA ASN A 154 9.50 -4.91 -11.43
C ASN A 154 10.41 -4.46 -12.57
N VAL A 155 10.85 -3.20 -12.56
CA VAL A 155 11.72 -2.61 -13.59
C VAL A 155 12.93 -1.95 -12.91
N PRO A 156 13.99 -2.73 -12.63
CA PRO A 156 15.15 -2.24 -11.89
C PRO A 156 15.92 -1.19 -12.69
N ARG A 157 16.37 -0.13 -12.01
CA ARG A 157 17.17 0.97 -12.58
C ARG A 157 18.24 1.43 -11.59
N GLY A 158 19.30 2.07 -12.09
CA GLY A 158 20.31 2.71 -11.25
C GLY A 158 21.12 1.76 -10.37
N ILE A 159 21.33 0.52 -10.81
CA ILE A 159 22.24 -0.44 -10.18
C ILE A 159 23.34 -0.84 -11.16
N THR A 160 24.55 -0.96 -10.64
CA THR A 160 25.70 -1.52 -11.38
C THR A 160 26.09 -2.83 -10.71
N GLU A 161 25.98 -3.93 -11.44
CA GLU A 161 26.36 -5.26 -10.97
C GLU A 161 27.69 -5.70 -11.61
N VAL A 162 28.63 -6.17 -10.79
CA VAL A 162 29.88 -6.78 -11.23
C VAL A 162 30.01 -8.14 -10.54
N ASN A 163 30.14 -9.21 -11.33
CA ASN A 163 30.21 -10.60 -10.83
C ASN A 163 29.07 -10.96 -9.86
N GLY A 164 27.85 -10.51 -10.18
CA GLY A 164 26.64 -10.77 -9.37
C GLY A 164 26.53 -9.98 -8.07
N LYS A 165 27.46 -9.05 -7.79
CA LYS A 165 27.41 -8.13 -6.63
C LYS A 165 27.07 -6.72 -7.09
N VAL A 166 26.20 -6.03 -6.34
CA VAL A 166 25.90 -4.62 -6.57
C VAL A 166 27.09 -3.79 -6.05
N VAL A 167 27.81 -3.14 -6.96
CA VAL A 167 28.99 -2.30 -6.61
C VAL A 167 28.63 -0.81 -6.50
N ALA A 168 27.52 -0.40 -7.13
CA ALA A 168 26.97 0.95 -7.00
C ALA A 168 25.45 0.90 -7.14
N ALA A 169 24.76 1.73 -6.35
CA ALA A 169 23.32 1.91 -6.42
C ALA A 169 22.99 3.40 -6.26
N GLU A 170 22.14 3.91 -7.14
CA GLU A 170 21.62 5.27 -7.08
C GLU A 170 20.38 5.31 -6.17
N PRO A 171 20.42 6.01 -5.02
CA PRO A 171 19.33 5.97 -4.04
C PRO A 171 17.97 6.48 -4.57
N PHE A 172 17.99 7.36 -5.57
CA PHE A 172 16.78 7.93 -6.18
C PHE A 172 16.23 7.10 -7.34
N ALA A 173 16.95 6.09 -7.84
CA ALA A 173 16.51 5.31 -8.99
C ALA A 173 15.16 4.60 -8.79
N PRO A 174 14.78 4.10 -7.59
CA PRO A 174 13.43 3.56 -7.37
C PRO A 174 12.31 4.57 -7.63
N PHE A 175 12.54 5.85 -7.31
CA PHE A 175 11.56 6.92 -7.54
C PHE A 175 11.38 7.26 -9.03
N LEU A 176 12.42 7.01 -9.82
CA LEU A 176 12.48 7.33 -11.25
C LEU A 176 12.23 6.10 -12.13
N SER A 177 11.98 4.92 -11.55
CA SER A 177 11.62 3.74 -12.34
C SER A 177 10.38 4.02 -13.19
N PRO A 178 10.34 3.60 -14.47
CA PRO A 178 9.20 3.84 -15.35
C PRO A 178 7.86 3.38 -14.78
N GLY A 179 7.88 2.30 -13.98
CA GLY A 179 6.69 1.75 -13.33
C GLY A 179 6.19 2.56 -12.14
N THR A 180 7.03 3.43 -11.53
CA THR A 180 6.70 4.11 -10.28
C THR A 180 5.50 5.06 -10.42
N PRO A 181 5.50 6.02 -11.37
CA PRO A 181 4.37 6.95 -11.49
C PRO A 181 3.00 6.27 -11.71
N PRO A 182 2.82 5.33 -12.67
CA PRO A 182 1.51 4.69 -12.85
C PRO A 182 1.12 3.83 -11.65
N GLN A 183 2.05 3.05 -11.07
CA GLN A 183 1.72 2.19 -9.93
C GLN A 183 1.32 2.97 -8.68
N VAL A 184 2.03 4.07 -8.36
CA VAL A 184 1.70 4.93 -7.21
C VAL A 184 0.29 5.51 -7.36
N VAL A 185 -0.01 6.09 -8.53
CA VAL A 185 -1.34 6.69 -8.77
C VAL A 185 -2.41 5.60 -8.77
N HIS A 186 -2.15 4.46 -9.40
CA HIS A 186 -3.09 3.34 -9.46
C HIS A 186 -3.42 2.80 -8.07
N MET A 187 -2.40 2.60 -7.22
CA MET A 187 -2.58 2.10 -5.85
C MET A 187 -3.27 3.12 -4.95
N LEU A 188 -2.95 4.41 -5.06
CA LEU A 188 -3.62 5.47 -4.29
C LEU A 188 -5.12 5.54 -4.63
N LEU A 189 -5.48 5.50 -5.91
CA LEU A 189 -6.87 5.44 -6.34
C LEU A 189 -7.56 4.15 -5.85
N ALA A 190 -6.88 3.01 -5.92
CA ALA A 190 -7.40 1.74 -5.41
C ALA A 190 -7.65 1.79 -3.90
N ALA A 191 -6.75 2.38 -3.10
CA ALA A 191 -6.90 2.51 -1.66
C ALA A 191 -8.08 3.43 -1.28
N LEU A 192 -8.21 4.56 -1.96
CA LEU A 192 -9.36 5.46 -1.81
C LEU A 192 -10.66 4.77 -2.21
N MET A 193 -10.67 4.06 -3.33
CA MET A 193 -11.83 3.34 -3.83
C MET A 193 -12.25 2.19 -2.89
N CYS A 194 -11.31 1.43 -2.33
CA CYS A 194 -11.57 0.41 -1.32
C CYS A 194 -12.17 1.03 -0.05
N THR A 195 -11.59 2.11 0.44
CA THR A 195 -12.09 2.81 1.63
C THR A 195 -13.50 3.36 1.41
N GLY A 196 -13.70 4.11 0.32
CA GLY A 196 -14.99 4.67 -0.06
C GLY A 196 -16.04 3.59 -0.32
N GLY A 197 -15.64 2.50 -0.99
CA GLY A 197 -16.48 1.35 -1.27
C GLY A 197 -16.92 0.63 -0.01
N ALA A 198 -16.02 0.41 0.95
CA ALA A 198 -16.35 -0.18 2.25
C ALA A 198 -17.32 0.70 3.04
N VAL A 199 -17.05 2.00 3.12
CA VAL A 199 -17.95 2.98 3.77
C VAL A 199 -19.32 2.98 3.10
N SER A 200 -19.37 3.11 1.77
CA SER A 200 -20.61 3.02 0.98
C SER A 200 -21.39 1.75 1.31
N SER A 201 -20.70 0.61 1.36
CA SER A 201 -21.33 -0.69 1.59
C SER A 201 -22.03 -0.78 2.93
N ILE A 202 -21.37 -0.32 3.99
CA ILE A 202 -21.92 -0.34 5.35
C ILE A 202 -23.23 0.47 5.41
N TYR A 203 -23.24 1.67 4.83
CA TYR A 203 -24.40 2.54 4.85
C TYR A 203 -25.51 2.09 3.90
N ALA A 204 -25.17 1.56 2.72
CA ALA A 204 -26.12 0.96 1.79
C ALA A 204 -26.84 -0.24 2.41
N VAL A 205 -26.12 -1.14 3.10
CA VAL A 205 -26.71 -2.26 3.84
C VAL A 205 -27.61 -1.76 4.97
N GLY A 206 -27.22 -0.71 5.70
CA GLY A 206 -28.08 -0.07 6.69
C GLY A 206 -29.40 0.44 6.09
N MET A 207 -29.35 1.09 4.92
CA MET A 207 -30.52 1.58 4.20
C MET A 207 -31.39 0.46 3.61
N LEU A 208 -30.80 -0.66 3.17
CA LEU A 208 -31.53 -1.88 2.76
C LEU A 208 -32.29 -2.50 3.93
N ARG A 209 -31.76 -2.37 5.15
CA ARG A 209 -32.41 -2.79 6.41
C ARG A 209 -33.37 -1.73 6.98
N GLY A 210 -33.74 -0.72 6.20
CA GLY A 210 -34.74 0.29 6.57
C GLY A 210 -34.21 1.55 7.24
N ARG A 211 -32.91 1.66 7.52
CA ARG A 211 -32.32 2.86 8.16
C ARG A 211 -32.09 3.97 7.13
N ARG A 212 -33.09 4.82 6.90
CA ARG A 212 -33.09 5.87 5.86
C ARG A 212 -32.90 7.30 6.38
N ASP A 213 -32.41 7.45 7.61
CA ASP A 213 -32.15 8.75 8.24
C ASP A 213 -31.00 9.53 7.57
N ALA A 214 -30.85 10.82 7.96
CA ALA A 214 -29.83 11.70 7.40
C ALA A 214 -28.40 11.19 7.66
N TYR A 215 -28.17 10.48 8.77
CA TYR A 215 -26.88 9.92 9.12
C TYR A 215 -26.45 8.84 8.10
N HIS A 216 -27.34 7.89 7.79
CA HIS A 216 -27.07 6.85 6.79
C HIS A 216 -26.96 7.42 5.37
N GLN A 217 -27.81 8.39 5.02
CA GLN A 217 -27.73 9.04 3.70
C GLN A 217 -26.41 9.78 3.49
N ARG A 218 -25.90 10.49 4.51
CA ARG A 218 -24.62 11.21 4.43
C ARG A 218 -23.45 10.24 4.35
N GLY A 219 -23.43 9.20 5.19
CA GLY A 219 -22.39 8.18 5.15
C GLY A 219 -22.29 7.48 3.79
N LEU A 220 -23.45 7.07 3.23
CA LEU A 220 -23.51 6.49 1.89
C LEU A 220 -22.98 7.46 0.82
N ARG A 221 -23.43 8.72 0.84
CA ARG A 221 -23.05 9.74 -0.14
C ARG A 221 -21.54 9.93 -0.21
N ILE A 222 -20.87 10.00 0.93
CA ILE A 222 -19.43 10.28 1.00
C ILE A 222 -18.65 9.12 0.45
N GLY A 223 -18.88 7.90 0.96
CA GLY A 223 -18.17 6.71 0.52
C GLY A 223 -18.41 6.44 -0.97
N LEU A 224 -19.67 6.54 -1.40
CA LEU A 224 -20.02 6.32 -2.79
C LEU A 224 -19.40 7.39 -3.70
N ALA A 225 -19.40 8.67 -3.31
CA ALA A 225 -18.78 9.73 -4.12
C ALA A 225 -17.31 9.45 -4.42
N VAL A 226 -16.56 8.89 -3.47
CA VAL A 226 -15.16 8.47 -3.71
C VAL A 226 -15.10 7.39 -4.78
N VAL A 227 -15.93 6.35 -4.70
CA VAL A 227 -15.99 5.29 -5.73
C VAL A 227 -16.35 5.86 -7.10
N LEU A 228 -17.38 6.71 -7.16
CA LEU A 228 -17.87 7.31 -8.41
C LEU A 228 -16.81 8.16 -9.13
N VAL A 229 -15.87 8.74 -8.38
CA VAL A 229 -14.77 9.56 -8.93
C VAL A 229 -13.54 8.69 -9.22
N CYS A 230 -13.15 7.81 -8.30
CA CYS A 230 -11.96 7.00 -8.45
C CYS A 230 -12.10 5.95 -9.55
N ALA A 231 -13.27 5.30 -9.71
CA ALA A 231 -13.45 4.24 -10.69
C ALA A 231 -13.13 4.65 -12.15
N PRO A 232 -13.65 5.78 -12.69
CA PRO A 232 -13.27 6.21 -14.05
C PRO A 232 -11.80 6.65 -14.15
N LEU A 233 -11.23 7.24 -13.10
CA LEU A 233 -9.80 7.58 -13.07
C LEU A 233 -8.92 6.31 -13.06
N GLN A 234 -9.37 5.26 -12.38
CA GLN A 234 -8.70 3.96 -12.35
C GLN A 234 -8.55 3.37 -13.75
N LEU A 235 -9.53 3.54 -14.64
CA LEU A 235 -9.45 3.07 -16.03
C LEU A 235 -8.29 3.75 -16.77
N ILE A 236 -8.20 5.08 -16.67
CA ILE A 236 -7.18 5.87 -17.37
C ILE A 236 -5.78 5.50 -16.86
N VAL A 237 -5.63 5.41 -15.54
CA VAL A 237 -4.34 5.06 -14.92
C VAL A 237 -4.00 3.59 -15.13
N GLY A 238 -5.01 2.71 -15.22
CA GLY A 238 -4.84 1.28 -15.52
C GLY A 238 -4.33 1.05 -16.94
N ASP A 239 -4.90 1.75 -17.94
CA ASP A 239 -4.39 1.74 -19.32
C ASP A 239 -2.95 2.29 -19.37
N TRP A 240 -2.65 3.37 -18.65
CA TRP A 240 -1.27 3.86 -18.52
C TRP A 240 -0.32 2.82 -17.91
N ALA A 241 -0.74 2.14 -16.84
CA ALA A 241 0.06 1.09 -16.20
C ALA A 241 0.27 -0.13 -17.12
N ALA A 242 -0.76 -0.54 -17.87
CA ALA A 242 -0.71 -1.65 -18.82
C ALA A 242 0.31 -1.39 -19.93
N ARG A 243 0.29 -0.19 -20.54
CA ARG A 243 1.28 0.22 -21.57
C ARG A 243 2.71 0.22 -21.06
N ILE A 244 2.92 0.73 -19.84
CA ILE A 244 4.25 0.74 -19.22
C ILE A 244 4.72 -0.70 -18.94
N ALA A 245 3.82 -1.58 -18.51
CA ALA A 245 4.11 -3.00 -18.38
C ALA A 245 4.39 -3.65 -19.74
N GLY A 246 3.61 -3.38 -20.79
CA GLY A 246 3.85 -3.87 -22.14
C GLY A 246 5.24 -3.49 -22.68
N ALA A 247 5.64 -2.23 -22.47
CA ALA A 247 6.93 -1.71 -22.94
C ALA A 247 8.16 -2.25 -22.18
N ASN A 248 8.02 -2.61 -20.89
CA ASN A 248 9.16 -3.00 -20.05
C ASN A 248 9.13 -4.47 -19.60
N GLN A 249 7.97 -5.12 -19.68
CA GLN A 249 7.68 -6.47 -19.16
C GLN A 249 6.69 -7.18 -20.11
N PRO A 250 7.08 -7.46 -21.36
CA PRO A 250 6.15 -7.97 -22.39
C PRO A 250 5.44 -9.26 -21.99
N PHE A 251 6.11 -10.17 -21.26
CA PHE A 251 5.50 -11.41 -20.79
C PHE A 251 4.43 -11.21 -19.71
N LYS A 252 4.51 -10.11 -18.96
CA LYS A 252 3.45 -9.72 -18.01
C LYS A 252 2.18 -9.34 -18.76
N LEU A 253 2.31 -8.49 -19.78
CA LEU A 253 1.18 -8.12 -20.63
C LEU A 253 0.60 -9.34 -21.36
N ALA A 254 1.45 -10.20 -21.93
CA ALA A 254 1.02 -11.42 -22.59
C ALA A 254 0.24 -12.35 -21.65
N ALA A 255 0.69 -12.51 -20.41
CA ALA A 255 0.00 -13.30 -19.40
C ALA A 255 -1.31 -12.65 -18.92
N MET A 256 -1.37 -11.31 -18.82
CA MET A 256 -2.61 -10.59 -18.49
C MET A 256 -3.68 -10.82 -19.56
N GLU A 257 -3.30 -10.73 -20.83
CA GLU A 257 -4.21 -10.85 -21.98
C GLU A 257 -4.45 -12.30 -22.41
N GLY A 258 -3.75 -13.27 -21.82
CA GLY A 258 -3.83 -14.67 -22.22
C GLY A 258 -3.33 -14.90 -23.66
N LEU A 259 -2.37 -14.10 -24.11
CA LEU A 259 -1.80 -14.17 -25.45
C LEU A 259 -0.58 -15.11 -25.47
N TYR A 260 -0.77 -16.35 -25.92
CA TYR A 260 0.33 -17.31 -25.96
C TYR A 260 1.30 -17.05 -27.11
N HIS A 261 0.80 -16.79 -28.33
CA HIS A 261 1.64 -16.60 -29.51
C HIS A 261 1.85 -15.12 -29.85
N THR A 262 3.09 -14.78 -30.20
CA THR A 262 3.45 -13.46 -30.73
C THR A 262 2.69 -13.19 -32.03
N ARG A 263 1.96 -12.07 -32.11
CA ARG A 263 1.24 -11.69 -33.34
C ARG A 263 1.02 -10.19 -33.45
N SER A 264 0.91 -9.70 -34.70
CA SER A 264 0.22 -8.45 -35.00
C SER A 264 -1.29 -8.69 -34.98
N HIS A 265 -2.09 -7.62 -35.01
CA HIS A 265 -3.56 -7.70 -34.93
C HIS A 265 -4.05 -8.50 -33.73
N ALA A 266 -3.32 -8.44 -32.61
CA ALA A 266 -3.68 -9.14 -31.40
C ALA A 266 -5.08 -8.67 -30.94
N PRO A 267 -6.02 -9.60 -30.70
CA PRO A 267 -7.32 -9.27 -30.17
C PRO A 267 -7.22 -8.91 -28.70
N LEU A 268 -8.14 -8.05 -28.27
CA LEU A 268 -8.46 -7.90 -26.85
C LEU A 268 -9.53 -8.95 -26.51
N THR A 269 -9.29 -9.77 -25.49
CA THR A 269 -10.25 -10.81 -25.09
C THR A 269 -11.03 -10.38 -23.85
N LEU A 270 -12.34 -10.24 -23.99
CA LEU A 270 -13.23 -9.89 -22.89
C LEU A 270 -13.72 -11.15 -22.19
N GLY A 271 -13.28 -11.35 -20.94
CA GLY A 271 -13.63 -12.51 -20.13
C GLY A 271 -12.99 -13.80 -20.66
N GLY A 272 -13.57 -14.94 -20.26
CA GLY A 272 -13.03 -16.26 -20.59
C GLY A 272 -12.07 -16.81 -19.53
N PHE A 273 -11.56 -18.00 -19.79
CA PHE A 273 -10.59 -18.69 -18.95
C PHE A 273 -9.42 -19.14 -19.79
N TYR A 274 -8.21 -18.76 -19.38
CA TYR A 274 -6.98 -19.19 -20.03
C TYR A 274 -6.73 -20.67 -19.74
N ASP A 275 -6.46 -21.46 -20.78
CA ASP A 275 -6.08 -22.86 -20.67
C ASP A 275 -4.59 -23.01 -20.97
N ASP A 276 -3.78 -23.25 -19.93
CA ASP A 276 -2.32 -23.43 -20.06
C ASP A 276 -1.97 -24.58 -21.02
N LYS A 277 -2.86 -25.58 -21.21
CA LYS A 277 -2.59 -26.71 -22.10
C LYS A 277 -2.73 -26.36 -23.56
N SER A 278 -3.73 -25.55 -23.91
CA SER A 278 -3.95 -25.12 -25.30
C SER A 278 -3.27 -23.81 -25.63
N GLY A 279 -2.89 -23.01 -24.62
CA GLY A 279 -2.36 -21.66 -24.82
C GLY A 279 -3.43 -20.67 -25.30
N GLU A 280 -4.71 -20.94 -25.04
CA GLU A 280 -5.82 -20.14 -25.56
C GLU A 280 -6.78 -19.72 -24.44
N VAL A 281 -7.43 -18.56 -24.62
CA VAL A 281 -8.53 -18.13 -23.76
C VAL A 281 -9.84 -18.74 -24.25
N ARG A 282 -10.41 -19.66 -23.49
CA ARG A 282 -11.69 -20.31 -23.82
C ARG A 282 -12.86 -19.46 -23.32
N TYR A 283 -13.95 -19.44 -24.10
CA TYR A 283 -15.19 -18.72 -23.77
C TYR A 283 -15.06 -17.19 -23.64
N GLY A 284 -13.93 -16.62 -24.05
CA GLY A 284 -13.73 -15.18 -24.14
C GLY A 284 -14.34 -14.60 -25.42
N LEU A 285 -14.76 -13.34 -25.36
CA LEU A 285 -15.17 -12.60 -26.55
C LEU A 285 -13.97 -11.82 -27.10
N GLU A 286 -13.42 -12.27 -28.22
CA GLU A 286 -12.29 -11.61 -28.87
C GLU A 286 -12.75 -10.43 -29.74
N ILE A 287 -12.08 -9.29 -29.61
CA ILE A 287 -12.23 -8.14 -30.51
C ILE A 287 -10.91 -8.01 -31.31
N PRO A 288 -10.90 -8.43 -32.60
CA PRO A 288 -9.68 -8.47 -33.40
C PRO A 288 -8.95 -7.13 -33.49
N GLY A 289 -7.62 -7.15 -33.36
CA GLY A 289 -6.75 -5.98 -33.50
C GLY A 289 -6.85 -4.92 -32.39
N LEU A 290 -7.78 -5.06 -31.44
CA LEU A 290 -8.00 -4.04 -30.41
C LEU A 290 -6.84 -3.95 -29.41
N LEU A 291 -6.23 -5.09 -29.03
CA LEU A 291 -5.09 -5.07 -28.11
C LEU A 291 -3.88 -4.40 -28.76
N SER A 292 -3.56 -4.74 -30.01
CA SER A 292 -2.52 -4.05 -30.79
C SER A 292 -2.78 -2.55 -30.91
N LEU A 293 -4.02 -2.16 -31.20
CA LEU A 293 -4.43 -0.76 -31.28
C LEU A 293 -4.27 -0.03 -29.94
N MET A 294 -4.65 -0.68 -28.83
CA MET A 294 -4.55 -0.08 -27.50
C MET A 294 -3.09 0.13 -27.10
N GLU A 295 -2.25 -0.88 -27.24
CA GLU A 295 -0.84 -0.82 -26.81
C GLU A 295 0.02 0.05 -27.73
N GLY A 296 -0.07 -0.15 -29.03
CA GLY A 296 0.81 0.49 -30.01
C GLY A 296 0.18 1.58 -30.88
N PHE A 297 -1.09 1.94 -30.64
CA PHE A 297 -1.85 2.88 -31.48
C PHE A 297 -1.96 2.47 -32.96
N SER A 298 -1.74 1.18 -33.26
CA SER A 298 -1.87 0.60 -34.59
C SER A 298 -2.30 -0.86 -34.48
N THR A 299 -3.22 -1.31 -35.34
CA THR A 299 -3.59 -2.73 -35.43
C THR A 299 -2.42 -3.60 -35.89
N ASP A 300 -1.44 -3.02 -36.57
CA ASP A 300 -0.21 -3.72 -36.99
C ASP A 300 0.82 -3.89 -35.88
N HIS A 301 0.63 -3.26 -34.72
CA HIS A 301 1.57 -3.37 -33.61
C HIS A 301 1.68 -4.82 -33.13
N VAL A 302 2.91 -5.34 -33.09
CA VAL A 302 3.19 -6.72 -32.69
C VAL A 302 3.25 -6.80 -31.18
N ILE A 303 2.43 -7.67 -30.60
CA ILE A 303 2.48 -8.00 -29.17
C ILE A 303 3.26 -9.30 -29.01
N THR A 304 4.30 -9.27 -28.18
CA THR A 304 5.08 -10.45 -27.81
C THR A 304 4.22 -11.44 -27.03
N GLY A 305 4.17 -12.68 -27.48
CA GLY A 305 3.45 -13.77 -26.83
C GLY A 305 4.22 -14.37 -25.66
N LEU A 306 3.49 -15.12 -24.83
CA LEU A 306 4.04 -15.84 -23.70
C LEU A 306 5.00 -16.98 -24.12
N ASP A 307 4.84 -17.51 -25.33
CA ASP A 307 5.67 -18.57 -25.91
C ASP A 307 7.11 -18.13 -26.20
N ALA A 308 7.34 -16.83 -26.38
CA ALA A 308 8.67 -16.24 -26.56
C ALA A 308 9.50 -16.21 -25.26
N ALA A 309 8.87 -16.37 -24.08
CA ALA A 309 9.59 -16.52 -22.82
C ALA A 309 10.19 -17.92 -22.69
N PRO A 310 11.43 -18.05 -22.16
CA PRO A 310 11.96 -19.34 -21.72
C PRO A 310 10.96 -20.05 -20.79
N PRO A 311 10.78 -21.38 -20.89
CA PRO A 311 9.77 -22.10 -20.10
C PRO A 311 9.89 -21.90 -18.59
N ASP A 312 11.11 -21.73 -18.09
CA ASP A 312 11.42 -21.52 -16.67
C ASP A 312 11.29 -20.06 -16.22
N GLU A 313 11.13 -19.12 -17.14
CA GLU A 313 10.92 -17.69 -16.88
C GLU A 313 9.48 -17.23 -17.15
N ARG A 314 8.64 -18.14 -17.64
CA ARG A 314 7.27 -17.87 -18.04
C ARG A 314 6.38 -17.69 -16.82
N PRO A 315 5.66 -16.54 -16.69
CA PRO A 315 4.67 -16.38 -15.64
C PRO A 315 3.48 -17.33 -15.85
N ASN A 316 2.78 -17.67 -14.76
CA ASN A 316 1.61 -18.55 -14.83
C ASN A 316 0.43 -17.83 -15.52
N GLY A 317 0.17 -18.20 -16.78
CA GLY A 317 -0.86 -17.58 -17.61
C GLY A 317 -2.25 -17.68 -17.00
N LEU A 318 -2.64 -18.87 -16.52
CA LEU A 318 -3.96 -19.09 -15.89
C LEU A 318 -4.21 -18.15 -14.71
N LEU A 319 -3.26 -18.06 -13.79
CA LEU A 319 -3.39 -17.28 -12.57
C LEU A 319 -3.35 -15.77 -12.86
N VAL A 320 -2.44 -15.32 -13.74
CA VAL A 320 -2.31 -13.91 -14.09
C VAL A 320 -3.52 -13.43 -14.89
N HIS A 321 -3.93 -14.16 -15.93
CA HIS A 321 -5.11 -13.81 -16.73
C HIS A 321 -6.39 -13.82 -15.88
N GLY A 322 -6.60 -14.85 -15.05
CA GLY A 322 -7.76 -14.93 -14.17
C GLY A 322 -7.83 -13.77 -13.17
N SER A 323 -6.68 -13.36 -12.62
CA SER A 323 -6.59 -12.21 -11.72
C SER A 323 -6.84 -10.90 -12.47
N PHE A 324 -6.29 -10.74 -13.68
CA PHE A 324 -6.50 -9.57 -14.51
C PHE A 324 -7.98 -9.42 -14.91
N ALA A 325 -8.60 -10.50 -15.39
CA ALA A 325 -10.03 -10.54 -15.73
C ALA A 325 -10.91 -10.22 -14.52
N THR A 326 -10.56 -10.72 -13.33
CA THR A 326 -11.26 -10.42 -12.07
C THR A 326 -11.16 -8.93 -11.73
N MET A 327 -9.96 -8.36 -11.80
CA MET A 327 -9.70 -6.94 -11.54
C MET A 327 -10.47 -6.05 -12.52
N VAL A 328 -10.32 -6.28 -13.83
CA VAL A 328 -10.99 -5.49 -14.87
C VAL A 328 -12.50 -5.68 -14.82
N GLY A 329 -13.00 -6.88 -14.51
CA GLY A 329 -14.43 -7.16 -14.40
C GLY A 329 -15.09 -6.36 -13.28
N PHE A 330 -14.53 -6.40 -12.06
CA PHE A 330 -15.04 -5.59 -10.95
C PHE A 330 -14.82 -4.09 -11.18
N GLY A 331 -13.67 -3.68 -11.71
CA GLY A 331 -13.39 -2.29 -12.09
C GLY A 331 -14.42 -1.75 -13.09
N SER A 332 -14.71 -2.50 -14.14
CA SER A 332 -15.72 -2.18 -15.14
C SER A 332 -17.12 -2.10 -14.55
N ALA A 333 -17.48 -2.99 -13.62
CA ALA A 333 -18.75 -2.93 -12.91
C ALA A 333 -18.88 -1.65 -12.06
N LEU A 334 -17.80 -1.23 -11.39
CA LEU A 334 -17.78 0.01 -10.61
C LEU A 334 -17.85 1.25 -11.52
N ILE A 335 -17.19 1.23 -12.68
CA ILE A 335 -17.30 2.29 -13.71
C ILE A 335 -18.73 2.37 -14.24
N GLY A 336 -19.35 1.22 -14.55
CA GLY A 336 -20.74 1.13 -14.97
C GLY A 336 -21.70 1.70 -13.91
N LEU A 337 -21.52 1.35 -12.63
CA LEU A 337 -22.27 1.96 -11.53
C LEU A 337 -22.05 3.48 -11.47
N SER A 338 -20.85 3.94 -11.77
CA SER A 338 -20.49 5.36 -11.78
C SER A 338 -21.21 6.13 -12.86
N ALA A 339 -21.18 5.62 -14.09
CA ALA A 339 -21.88 6.17 -15.24
C ALA A 339 -23.41 6.18 -15.02
N LEU A 340 -23.98 5.06 -14.57
CA LEU A 340 -25.43 4.94 -14.33
C LEU A 340 -25.90 5.88 -13.21
N THR A 341 -25.13 5.99 -12.12
CA THR A 341 -25.45 6.91 -11.02
C THR A 341 -25.33 8.36 -11.47
N GLY A 342 -24.29 8.71 -12.24
CA GLY A 342 -24.12 10.04 -12.82
C GLY A 342 -25.28 10.42 -13.76
N ALA A 343 -25.64 9.53 -14.68
CA ALA A 343 -26.75 9.73 -15.60
C ALA A 343 -28.08 9.90 -14.87
N ALA A 344 -28.33 9.10 -13.83
CA ALA A 344 -29.51 9.24 -12.98
C ALA A 344 -29.55 10.60 -12.26
N VAL A 345 -28.43 11.04 -11.69
CA VAL A 345 -28.31 12.36 -11.03
C VAL A 345 -28.61 13.49 -12.01
N VAL A 346 -28.03 13.46 -13.22
CA VAL A 346 -28.28 14.48 -14.26
C VAL A 346 -29.75 14.50 -14.67
N ARG A 347 -30.34 13.33 -14.94
CA ARG A 347 -31.75 13.21 -15.33
C ARG A 347 -32.70 13.75 -14.25
N ARG A 348 -32.42 13.44 -12.98
CA ARG A 348 -33.22 13.92 -11.84
C ARG A 348 -33.06 15.42 -11.60
N ARG A 349 -31.85 15.96 -11.76
CA ARG A 349 -31.62 17.42 -11.74
C ARG A 349 -32.43 18.14 -12.81
N ARG A 350 -32.43 17.64 -14.05
CA ARG A 350 -33.22 18.21 -15.16
C ARG A 350 -34.74 18.17 -14.91
N ARG A 351 -35.21 17.23 -14.08
CA ARG A 351 -36.61 17.10 -13.65
C ARG A 351 -36.96 17.95 -12.42
N GLY A 352 -36.01 18.68 -11.84
CA GLY A 352 -36.22 19.46 -10.62
C GLY A 352 -36.39 18.61 -9.36
N GLU A 353 -35.97 17.34 -9.37
CA GLU A 353 -36.09 16.47 -8.20
C GLU A 353 -35.14 16.89 -7.08
N LYS A 354 -35.64 16.95 -5.84
CA LYS A 354 -34.82 17.28 -4.65
C LYS A 354 -33.85 16.15 -4.27
N THR A 355 -34.21 14.89 -4.56
CA THR A 355 -33.39 13.71 -4.22
C THR A 355 -32.65 13.19 -5.44
N LEU A 356 -31.40 13.60 -5.56
CA LEU A 356 -30.59 13.34 -6.76
C LEU A 356 -30.04 11.91 -6.84
N LEU A 357 -29.68 11.31 -5.71
CA LEU A 357 -29.20 9.93 -5.72
C LEU A 357 -30.37 8.94 -5.79
N PRO A 358 -30.26 7.88 -6.62
CA PRO A 358 -31.21 6.79 -6.57
C PRO A 358 -31.23 6.15 -5.17
N THR A 359 -32.37 5.64 -4.74
CA THR A 359 -32.51 4.92 -3.45
C THR A 359 -33.39 3.67 -3.58
N GLY A 360 -33.55 3.20 -4.82
CA GLY A 360 -34.24 1.95 -5.13
C GLY A 360 -33.44 0.73 -4.66
N ARG A 361 -34.12 -0.37 -4.34
CA ARG A 361 -33.48 -1.58 -3.80
C ARG A 361 -32.35 -2.11 -4.70
N PRO A 362 -32.51 -2.25 -6.04
CA PRO A 362 -31.43 -2.76 -6.89
C PRO A 362 -30.18 -1.86 -6.85
N TRP A 363 -30.36 -0.55 -6.86
CA TRP A 363 -29.25 0.40 -6.77
C TRP A 363 -28.57 0.36 -5.40
N LEU A 364 -29.33 0.20 -4.32
CA LEU A 364 -28.75 0.04 -2.99
C LEU A 364 -27.98 -1.28 -2.85
N PHE A 365 -28.38 -2.36 -3.54
CA PHE A 365 -27.55 -3.57 -3.62
C PHE A 365 -26.26 -3.33 -4.38
N ALA A 366 -26.30 -2.61 -5.51
CA ALA A 366 -25.09 -2.22 -6.23
C ALA A 366 -24.15 -1.35 -5.37
N ALA A 367 -24.69 -0.38 -4.64
CA ALA A 367 -23.94 0.44 -3.68
C ALA A 367 -23.42 -0.38 -2.48
N ALA A 368 -24.10 -1.47 -2.10
CA ALA A 368 -23.64 -2.41 -1.08
C ALA A 368 -22.51 -3.32 -1.57
N ALA A 369 -22.44 -3.59 -2.88
CA ALA A 369 -21.41 -4.41 -3.50
C ALA A 369 -20.11 -3.66 -3.75
N THR A 370 -20.08 -2.32 -3.65
CA THR A 370 -18.87 -1.53 -3.96
C THR A 370 -17.67 -1.91 -3.12
N GLY A 371 -17.86 -2.19 -1.83
CA GLY A 371 -16.77 -2.55 -0.91
C GLY A 371 -16.13 -3.89 -1.26
N PRO A 372 -16.90 -5.00 -1.29
CA PRO A 372 -16.39 -6.29 -1.73
C PRO A 372 -15.77 -6.24 -3.13
N ALA A 373 -16.41 -5.56 -4.09
CA ALA A 373 -15.90 -5.45 -5.45
C ALA A 373 -14.55 -4.70 -5.51
N SER A 374 -14.40 -3.58 -4.79
CA SER A 374 -13.13 -2.85 -4.74
C SER A 374 -12.03 -3.67 -4.05
N ALA A 375 -12.34 -4.36 -2.96
CA ALA A 375 -11.37 -5.21 -2.25
C ALA A 375 -10.90 -6.39 -3.11
N LEU A 376 -11.83 -7.09 -3.77
CA LEU A 376 -11.51 -8.19 -4.69
C LEU A 376 -10.69 -7.70 -5.89
N SER A 377 -11.08 -6.57 -6.48
CA SER A 377 -10.32 -5.94 -7.57
C SER A 377 -8.90 -5.58 -7.15
N MET A 378 -8.71 -5.04 -5.94
CA MET A 378 -7.40 -4.68 -5.43
C MET A 378 -6.52 -5.93 -5.19
N MET A 379 -7.06 -6.96 -4.53
CA MET A 379 -6.31 -8.21 -4.31
C MET A 379 -5.90 -8.86 -5.63
N ALA A 380 -6.82 -8.91 -6.59
CA ALA A 380 -6.54 -9.44 -7.92
C ALA A 380 -5.47 -8.61 -8.66
N GLY A 381 -5.48 -7.27 -8.52
CA GLY A 381 -4.45 -6.40 -9.10
C GLY A 381 -3.06 -6.59 -8.51
N TRP A 382 -2.97 -6.86 -7.19
CA TRP A 382 -1.70 -7.25 -6.56
C TRP A 382 -1.20 -8.59 -7.07
N GLU A 383 -2.09 -9.58 -7.23
CA GLU A 383 -1.73 -10.87 -7.83
C GLU A 383 -1.27 -10.72 -9.29
N VAL A 384 -1.92 -9.85 -10.07
CA VAL A 384 -1.44 -9.52 -11.43
C VAL A 384 -0.03 -8.97 -11.36
N THR A 385 0.25 -8.03 -10.46
CA THR A 385 1.56 -7.35 -10.43
C THR A 385 2.67 -8.28 -9.94
N GLU A 386 2.42 -9.05 -8.89
CA GLU A 386 3.40 -9.90 -8.20
C GLU A 386 3.51 -11.30 -8.82
N GLY A 387 2.37 -11.92 -9.12
CA GLY A 387 2.28 -13.25 -9.71
C GLY A 387 2.89 -13.32 -11.10
N SER A 388 2.76 -12.25 -11.89
CA SER A 388 3.41 -12.15 -13.21
C SER A 388 4.90 -11.76 -13.17
N ARG A 389 5.44 -11.36 -12.00
CA ARG A 389 6.88 -11.15 -11.83
C ARG A 389 7.62 -12.47 -11.61
N GLN A 390 6.92 -13.51 -11.16
CA GLN A 390 7.49 -14.85 -11.00
C GLN A 390 8.10 -15.35 -12.32
N PRO A 391 9.28 -16.01 -12.28
CA PRO A 391 10.00 -16.52 -11.11
C PRO A 391 10.98 -15.51 -10.45
N TRP A 392 10.90 -14.24 -10.80
CA TRP A 392 11.85 -13.22 -10.36
C TRP A 392 11.38 -12.51 -9.09
N ILE A 393 12.29 -12.31 -8.12
CA ILE A 393 12.05 -11.37 -7.02
C ILE A 393 12.41 -9.94 -7.45
N VAL A 394 13.49 -9.81 -8.24
CA VAL A 394 13.90 -8.59 -8.95
C VAL A 394 13.99 -8.95 -10.44
N GLY A 395 13.13 -8.33 -11.25
CA GLY A 395 12.87 -8.72 -12.64
C GLY A 395 14.14 -8.82 -13.47
N GLY A 396 14.50 -10.01 -13.94
CA GLY A 396 15.69 -10.26 -14.76
C GLY A 396 17.03 -10.25 -14.03
N HIS A 397 17.05 -10.03 -12.70
CA HIS A 397 18.30 -9.90 -11.92
C HIS A 397 18.46 -10.95 -10.80
N MET A 398 17.35 -11.36 -10.16
CA MET A 398 17.41 -12.33 -9.05
C MET A 398 16.16 -13.19 -9.01
N ARG A 399 16.33 -14.52 -9.04
CA ARG A 399 15.23 -15.48 -8.92
C ARG A 399 14.77 -15.60 -7.47
N VAL A 400 13.49 -15.93 -7.27
CA VAL A 400 12.90 -16.13 -5.95
C VAL A 400 13.59 -17.26 -5.19
N HIS A 401 13.96 -18.34 -5.88
CA HIS A 401 14.71 -19.46 -5.31
C HIS A 401 16.04 -19.02 -4.69
N ASP A 402 16.76 -18.07 -5.30
CA ASP A 402 18.07 -17.63 -4.82
C ASP A 402 17.96 -16.57 -3.71
N ALA A 403 16.76 -16.05 -3.49
CA ALA A 403 16.49 -15.00 -2.51
C ALA A 403 16.07 -15.53 -1.15
N VAL A 404 15.46 -16.72 -1.13
CA VAL A 404 14.88 -17.30 0.07
C VAL A 404 15.95 -17.76 1.07
N THR A 405 15.61 -17.72 2.35
CA THR A 405 16.40 -18.35 3.41
C THR A 405 16.44 -19.89 3.26
N GLY A 406 17.58 -20.49 3.57
CA GLY A 406 17.74 -21.95 3.66
C GLY A 406 17.41 -22.54 5.04
N ALA A 407 16.77 -21.76 5.92
CA ALA A 407 16.53 -22.16 7.31
C ALA A 407 15.37 -23.16 7.45
N ASP A 408 15.52 -24.17 8.33
CA ASP A 408 14.47 -25.17 8.63
C ASP A 408 13.23 -24.57 9.34
N GLY A 409 13.33 -23.33 9.81
CA GLY A 409 12.28 -22.65 10.59
C GLY A 409 11.12 -22.03 9.79
N VAL A 410 11.11 -22.11 8.45
CA VAL A 410 10.08 -21.45 7.63
C VAL A 410 8.68 -22.02 7.91
N ALA A 411 8.54 -23.34 8.01
CA ALA A 411 7.25 -23.99 8.27
C ALA A 411 6.62 -23.58 9.62
N PRO A 412 7.31 -23.68 10.79
CA PRO A 412 6.74 -23.24 12.06
C PRO A 412 6.50 -21.73 12.11
N MET A 413 7.33 -20.92 11.45
CA MET A 413 7.10 -19.48 11.33
C MET A 413 5.80 -19.20 10.55
N PHE A 414 5.59 -19.87 9.42
CA PHE A 414 4.36 -19.70 8.63
C PHE A 414 3.12 -20.11 9.43
N ALA A 415 3.17 -21.23 10.15
CA ALA A 415 2.08 -21.65 11.04
C ALA A 415 1.81 -20.61 12.14
N GLY A 416 2.85 -20.05 12.74
CA GLY A 416 2.74 -18.98 13.73
C GLY A 416 2.09 -17.72 13.17
N SER A 417 2.54 -17.25 12.00
CA SER A 417 1.96 -16.10 11.30
C SER A 417 0.49 -16.34 10.94
N LEU A 418 0.14 -17.55 10.48
CA LEU A 418 -1.24 -17.91 10.16
C LEU A 418 -2.14 -17.83 11.40
N VAL A 419 -1.71 -18.41 12.53
CA VAL A 419 -2.45 -18.33 13.80
C VAL A 419 -2.60 -16.89 14.27
N LEU A 420 -1.53 -16.08 14.19
CA LEU A 420 -1.54 -14.67 14.54
C LEU A 420 -2.58 -13.90 13.71
N TYR A 421 -2.55 -14.02 12.38
CA TYR A 421 -3.45 -13.30 11.49
C TYR A 421 -4.91 -13.77 11.61
N LEU A 422 -5.15 -15.06 11.81
CA LEU A 422 -6.51 -15.56 12.11
C LEU A 422 -7.02 -15.01 13.45
N GLY A 423 -6.16 -14.91 14.46
CA GLY A 423 -6.46 -14.28 15.74
C GLY A 423 -6.79 -12.79 15.59
N LEU A 424 -5.98 -12.04 14.83
CA LEU A 424 -6.21 -10.62 14.53
C LEU A 424 -7.51 -10.41 13.74
N ALA A 425 -7.77 -11.22 12.71
CA ALA A 425 -9.01 -11.18 11.95
C ALA A 425 -10.23 -11.46 12.84
N GLY A 426 -10.15 -12.49 13.68
CA GLY A 426 -11.21 -12.85 14.62
C GLY A 426 -11.50 -11.73 15.60
N ALA A 427 -10.48 -11.19 16.26
CA ALA A 427 -10.59 -10.06 17.18
C ALA A 427 -11.19 -8.83 16.50
N LEU A 428 -10.72 -8.48 15.30
CA LEU A 428 -11.23 -7.37 14.52
C LEU A 428 -12.72 -7.54 14.20
N ILE A 429 -13.13 -8.71 13.71
CA ILE A 429 -14.54 -8.99 13.39
C ILE A 429 -15.41 -8.83 14.63
N LEU A 430 -14.98 -9.34 15.79
CA LEU A 430 -15.71 -9.22 17.05
C LEU A 430 -15.85 -7.75 17.48
N ILE A 431 -14.75 -6.99 17.44
CA ILE A 431 -14.74 -5.56 17.81
C ILE A 431 -15.65 -4.75 16.87
N LEU A 432 -15.50 -4.92 15.56
CA LEU A 432 -16.29 -4.19 14.56
C LEU A 432 -17.78 -4.56 14.65
N ARG A 433 -18.13 -5.84 14.88
CA ARG A 433 -19.52 -6.26 15.10
C ARG A 433 -20.10 -5.59 16.34
N ARG A 434 -19.38 -5.59 17.46
CA ARG A 434 -19.82 -4.95 18.71
C ARG A 434 -20.02 -3.44 18.52
N MET A 435 -19.14 -2.78 17.76
CA MET A 435 -19.27 -1.37 17.41
C MET A 435 -20.43 -1.09 16.45
N ALA A 436 -20.75 -2.02 15.55
CA ALA A 436 -21.85 -1.88 14.60
C ALA A 436 -23.23 -2.08 15.26
N THR A 437 -23.33 -2.99 16.24
CA THR A 437 -24.56 -3.27 17.00
C THR A 437 -24.80 -2.25 18.12
N GLY A 438 -23.74 -1.76 18.77
CA GLY A 438 -23.80 -0.71 19.79
C GLY A 438 -23.82 0.69 19.19
N GLY A 439 -24.84 1.03 18.39
CA GLY A 439 -24.97 2.32 17.69
C GLY A 439 -24.63 3.54 18.59
N PRO A 440 -24.24 4.70 18.01
CA PRO A 440 -23.90 5.88 18.81
C PRO A 440 -25.02 6.12 19.81
N ALA A 441 -24.68 6.14 21.10
CA ALA A 441 -25.66 6.33 22.15
C ALA A 441 -26.45 7.59 21.81
N VAL A 442 -27.77 7.47 21.68
CA VAL A 442 -28.67 8.60 21.38
C VAL A 442 -28.47 9.75 22.40
N ALA A 443 -27.88 9.46 23.56
CA ALA A 443 -27.39 10.42 24.54
C ALA A 443 -26.27 11.36 24.02
N GLU A 444 -25.33 10.90 23.17
CA GLU A 444 -24.30 11.75 22.54
C GLU A 444 -24.87 12.69 21.47
N ILE A 445 -26.03 12.37 20.88
CA ILE A 445 -26.68 13.19 19.82
C ILE A 445 -27.58 14.28 20.43
N ARG A 446 -27.96 14.16 21.71
CA ARG A 446 -28.88 15.09 22.40
C ARG A 446 -28.19 16.19 23.24
N SER A 447 -26.87 16.20 23.39
CA SER A 447 -26.19 17.21 24.25
C SER A 447 -26.03 18.60 23.60
N GLY A 448 -26.67 18.87 22.47
CA GLY A 448 -26.69 20.18 21.80
C GLY A 448 -27.70 21.20 22.35
N ARG A 449 -28.11 21.12 23.63
CA ARG A 449 -28.80 22.24 24.28
C ARG A 449 -27.75 23.12 24.95
N PRO A 450 -27.65 24.43 24.66
CA PRO A 450 -26.99 25.33 25.60
C PRO A 450 -27.69 25.13 26.95
N ALA A 451 -26.92 24.96 28.01
CA ALA A 451 -27.45 24.86 29.36
C ALA A 451 -28.37 26.07 29.60
N ALA A 452 -29.68 25.86 29.48
CA ALA A 452 -30.66 26.84 29.86
C ALA A 452 -30.45 27.08 31.35
N GLY A 453 -30.20 28.34 31.70
CA GLY A 453 -29.84 28.76 33.04
C GLY A 453 -30.70 28.11 34.10
N VAL A 454 -30.03 27.54 35.10
CA VAL A 454 -30.68 27.17 36.35
C VAL A 454 -31.40 28.41 36.87
N HIS A 455 -32.72 28.28 37.02
CA HIS A 455 -33.59 29.24 37.65
C HIS A 455 -32.93 29.87 38.88
N ARG A 456 -32.57 31.15 38.77
CA ARG A 456 -32.44 32.02 39.93
C ARG A 456 -33.87 32.44 40.28
N THR A 457 -34.48 31.70 41.21
CA THR A 457 -35.71 32.15 41.86
C THR A 457 -35.43 33.48 42.54
N ALA A 458 -36.08 34.53 42.05
CA ALA A 458 -36.17 35.82 42.71
C ALA A 458 -36.97 35.65 44.00
N VAL A 459 -36.39 36.06 45.13
CA VAL A 459 -37.15 36.44 46.33
C VAL A 459 -36.66 37.82 46.72
N HIS A 460 -37.54 38.80 46.56
CA HIS A 460 -37.43 40.13 47.11
C HIS A 460 -38.47 40.26 48.24
N GLY A 461 -38.06 40.82 49.39
CA GLY A 461 -38.99 41.57 50.25
C GLY A 461 -39.08 41.17 51.72
N ALA A 462 -38.17 41.72 52.52
CA ALA A 462 -38.37 42.40 53.82
C ALA A 462 -39.28 41.83 54.92
N GLY A 463 -38.76 41.77 56.15
CA GLY A 463 -39.59 41.71 57.37
C GLY A 463 -38.85 41.32 58.66
N GLN A 464 -38.26 42.32 59.32
CA GLN A 464 -38.01 42.53 60.77
C GLN A 464 -38.12 41.36 61.78
N ALA A 465 -37.12 41.29 62.67
CA ALA A 465 -37.21 41.42 64.15
C ALA A 465 -36.34 40.41 64.92
N SER A 466 -35.45 40.97 65.75
CA SER A 466 -34.72 40.28 66.83
C SER A 466 -35.67 40.05 68.02
N PRO A 467 -35.42 39.05 68.90
CA PRO A 467 -34.79 39.44 70.17
C PRO A 467 -33.85 38.39 70.83
N ALA A 468 -32.97 38.94 71.66
CA ALA A 468 -32.51 38.47 72.98
C ALA A 468 -31.51 37.30 73.14
N ARG A 469 -30.42 37.64 73.84
CA ARG A 469 -29.47 36.79 74.57
C ARG A 469 -30.02 36.46 75.98
N PRO A 470 -29.63 35.33 76.58
CA PRO A 470 -28.55 35.30 77.60
C PRO A 470 -27.66 34.05 77.40
N GLY A 471 -26.50 33.78 78.00
CA GLY A 471 -25.69 34.30 79.09
C GLY A 471 -24.67 33.19 79.44
N ARG A 472 -23.38 33.53 79.49
CA ARG A 472 -22.19 32.91 80.15
C ARG A 472 -21.97 31.38 80.32
N THR A 473 -20.71 31.01 79.99
CA THR A 473 -19.73 30.11 80.65
C THR A 473 -19.98 28.60 80.71
N THR A 474 -19.07 27.80 80.13
CA THR A 474 -17.94 27.14 80.82
C THR A 474 -17.11 26.31 79.83
N ASP A 475 -15.84 26.12 80.19
CA ASP A 475 -14.79 25.41 79.48
C ASP A 475 -15.06 23.91 79.25
N SER A 476 -14.28 23.38 78.31
CA SER A 476 -13.64 22.06 78.26
C SER A 476 -14.07 21.08 77.14
N ASP A 477 -13.02 20.65 76.45
CA ASP A 477 -12.79 19.35 75.82
C ASP A 477 -13.08 19.11 74.33
N SER A 478 -11.95 18.85 73.64
CA SER A 478 -11.74 17.89 72.53
C SER A 478 -11.73 18.44 71.09
N PRO A 479 -10.95 17.84 70.16
CA PRO A 479 -9.59 18.31 69.86
C PRO A 479 -9.44 18.75 68.39
N SER A 480 -8.40 19.54 68.15
CA SER A 480 -7.97 19.99 66.83
C SER A 480 -7.56 18.82 65.92
N ILE A 481 -8.18 18.75 64.75
CA ILE A 481 -7.80 17.85 63.66
C ILE A 481 -6.39 18.26 63.16
N PRO A 482 -5.42 17.32 63.05
CA PRO A 482 -4.05 17.65 62.69
C PRO A 482 -3.93 18.07 61.22
N LYS A 483 -3.08 19.07 60.95
CA LYS A 483 -2.54 19.31 59.60
C LYS A 483 -1.71 18.08 59.18
N PRO A 484 -1.88 17.56 57.94
CA PRO A 484 -1.05 16.48 57.45
C PRO A 484 0.42 16.91 57.38
N ARG A 485 1.30 16.03 57.88
CA ARG A 485 2.76 16.17 57.80
C ARG A 485 3.22 16.10 56.33
N PRO A 486 4.33 16.76 55.97
CA PRO A 486 4.99 16.50 54.70
C PRO A 486 5.47 15.05 54.65
N GLU A 487 5.21 14.38 53.52
CA GLU A 487 5.76 13.05 53.23
C GLU A 487 7.30 13.06 53.28
N PRO A 488 7.94 12.00 53.78
CA PRO A 488 9.39 11.87 53.74
C PRO A 488 9.87 11.79 52.28
N ALA A 489 10.94 12.52 51.99
CA ALA A 489 11.63 12.48 50.71
C ALA A 489 11.94 11.03 50.32
N ALA A 490 11.49 10.62 49.12
CA ALA A 490 11.92 9.38 48.52
C ALA A 490 13.45 9.43 48.34
N VAL A 491 14.12 8.44 48.91
CA VAL A 491 15.53 8.15 48.64
C VAL A 491 15.68 7.90 47.15
N GLU A 492 16.47 8.74 46.47
CA GLU A 492 16.86 8.49 45.08
C GLU A 492 17.54 7.12 44.98
N PRO A 493 17.16 6.26 44.02
CA PRO A 493 17.98 5.12 43.70
C PRO A 493 19.32 5.62 43.16
N ALA A 494 20.41 5.17 43.79
CA ALA A 494 21.77 5.45 43.36
C ALA A 494 21.92 5.22 41.85
N ALA A 495 22.48 6.21 41.16
CA ALA A 495 22.88 6.08 39.76
C ALA A 495 23.81 4.87 39.63
N VAL A 496 23.41 3.91 38.80
CA VAL A 496 24.32 2.88 38.31
C VAL A 496 25.34 3.60 37.43
N GLU A 497 26.58 3.69 37.91
CA GLU A 497 27.69 4.18 37.09
C GLU A 497 27.76 3.34 35.80
N PRO A 498 27.94 3.98 34.62
CA PRO A 498 28.20 3.23 33.41
C PRO A 498 29.50 2.45 33.59
N ALA A 499 29.46 1.15 33.32
CA ALA A 499 30.66 0.34 33.26
C ALA A 499 31.65 0.98 32.29
N VAL A 500 32.83 1.35 32.81
CA VAL A 500 33.96 1.78 32.01
C VAL A 500 34.39 0.59 31.17
N GLU A 501 34.11 0.63 29.87
CA GLU A 501 34.72 -0.31 28.93
C GLU A 501 36.25 -0.19 29.02
N PRO A 502 36.99 -1.31 29.09
CA PRO A 502 38.44 -1.26 28.94
C PRO A 502 38.78 -0.68 27.55
N PRO A 503 39.87 0.06 27.40
CA PRO A 503 40.22 0.69 26.13
C PRO A 503 40.34 -0.37 25.04
N VAL A 504 39.68 -0.12 23.91
CA VAL A 504 39.87 -0.87 22.67
C VAL A 504 41.33 -0.77 22.27
N GLU A 505 42.06 -1.88 22.33
CA GLU A 505 43.34 -2.00 21.64
C GLU A 505 43.07 -1.82 20.14
N LEU A 506 43.55 -0.71 19.59
CA LEU A 506 43.62 -0.50 18.15
C LEU A 506 44.41 -1.66 17.53
N PRO A 507 43.98 -2.22 16.39
CA PRO A 507 44.82 -3.15 15.64
C PRO A 507 46.15 -2.47 15.34
N VAL A 508 47.22 -3.12 15.78
CA VAL A 508 48.61 -2.80 15.45
C VAL A 508 48.72 -2.42 13.97
N GLU A 509 49.23 -1.22 13.70
CA GLU A 509 49.69 -0.83 12.37
C GLU A 509 50.61 -1.93 11.82
N LEU A 510 50.18 -2.59 10.75
CA LEU A 510 51.10 -3.41 9.95
C LEU A 510 52.23 -2.49 9.48
N PRO A 511 53.51 -2.87 9.64
CA PRO A 511 54.61 -2.05 9.21
C PRO A 511 54.53 -1.83 7.70
N VAL A 512 54.44 -0.56 7.31
CA VAL A 512 54.63 -0.09 5.94
C VAL A 512 56.06 -0.45 5.54
N GLU A 513 56.23 -1.39 4.60
CA GLU A 513 57.53 -1.63 3.98
C GLU A 513 58.02 -0.36 3.28
N PRO A 514 59.28 0.07 3.49
CA PRO A 514 59.82 1.23 2.82
C PRO A 514 60.06 0.93 1.33
N PRO A 515 59.96 1.93 0.44
CA PRO A 515 60.22 1.74 -0.98
C PRO A 515 61.71 1.46 -1.18
N VAL A 516 62.02 0.30 -1.76
CA VAL A 516 63.38 -0.03 -2.19
C VAL A 516 63.75 0.85 -3.38
N ALA A 517 64.49 1.92 -3.10
CA ALA A 517 65.20 2.71 -4.09
C ALA A 517 66.60 2.12 -4.35
N GLY A 518 66.78 1.62 -5.58
CA GLY A 518 67.98 1.90 -6.35
C GLY A 518 69.00 0.77 -6.52
N ARG A 519 69.12 0.31 -7.78
CA ARG A 519 70.41 0.29 -8.47
C ARG A 519 70.22 0.54 -9.98
N ARG A 520 70.56 1.77 -10.38
CA ARG A 520 70.98 2.11 -11.75
C ARG A 520 72.35 1.50 -12.02
N ARG A 521 72.58 1.04 -13.25
CA ARG A 521 73.74 1.40 -14.09
C ARG A 521 73.46 0.96 -15.54
N THR A 522 73.24 1.93 -16.44
CA THR A 522 74.14 2.32 -17.57
C THR A 522 74.01 1.38 -18.78
N GLY A 523 73.77 1.81 -20.02
CA GLY A 523 73.72 3.12 -20.65
C GLY A 523 73.73 2.93 -22.19
N GLY A 524 73.35 3.96 -22.94
CA GLY A 524 73.55 4.03 -24.40
C GLY A 524 72.29 4.42 -25.19
N GLY A 525 72.17 5.70 -25.56
CA GLY A 525 71.29 6.15 -26.67
C GLY A 525 72.03 6.09 -28.01
N PRO A 526 71.69 6.90 -29.04
CA PRO A 526 70.49 7.74 -29.22
C PRO A 526 69.90 7.68 -30.67
N GLU A 527 68.90 8.55 -30.94
CA GLU A 527 68.45 9.06 -32.26
C GLU A 527 67.82 8.05 -33.27
N GLY A 528 66.83 8.35 -34.11
CA GLY A 528 66.07 9.56 -34.42
C GLY A 528 65.25 9.36 -35.71
N SER A 529 64.05 9.95 -35.75
CA SER A 529 63.37 10.52 -36.93
C SER A 529 62.70 9.63 -38.02
N ARG A 530 61.48 10.09 -38.40
CA ARG A 530 60.79 10.03 -39.72
C ARG A 530 60.34 8.64 -40.20
N GLY A 531 59.17 8.44 -40.79
CA GLY A 531 58.07 9.30 -41.24
C GLY A 531 57.02 8.41 -41.94
N SER A 532 55.81 8.97 -42.13
CA SER A 532 54.84 8.77 -43.23
C SER A 532 55.04 7.63 -44.25
N ALA A 533 54.05 7.02 -44.88
CA ALA A 533 52.59 7.06 -44.90
C ALA A 533 52.20 6.08 -46.03
N HIS A 534 51.11 5.32 -45.85
CA HIS A 534 50.19 4.81 -46.89
C HIS A 534 50.75 4.01 -48.10
N PRO A 535 49.89 3.43 -48.97
CA PRO A 535 48.43 3.21 -48.89
C PRO A 535 48.01 1.75 -49.15
N GLY A 536 46.72 1.48 -48.92
CA GLY A 536 46.01 0.33 -49.49
C GLY A 536 45.40 0.65 -50.87
N GLU A 537 44.44 -0.19 -51.25
CA GLU A 537 43.65 -0.22 -52.51
C GLU A 537 44.36 -0.86 -53.71
N THR A 538 43.75 -1.68 -54.58
CA THR A 538 42.36 -2.09 -54.82
C THR A 538 42.33 -3.22 -55.88
N THR A 539 41.28 -4.06 -55.82
CA THR A 539 40.52 -4.67 -56.95
C THR A 539 41.14 -5.60 -58.01
N GLY A 540 40.38 -6.66 -58.35
CA GLY A 540 40.35 -7.31 -59.67
C GLY A 540 40.39 -8.85 -59.60
N THR A 541 39.26 -9.56 -59.55
CA THR A 541 38.47 -10.15 -60.67
C THR A 541 39.13 -11.30 -61.46
N GLY A 542 38.38 -12.41 -61.60
CA GLY A 542 38.53 -13.44 -62.64
C GLY A 542 39.12 -14.75 -62.10
N SER A 543 38.35 -15.81 -61.85
CA SER A 543 37.59 -16.70 -62.77
C SER A 543 38.37 -17.99 -63.09
N ASP A 544 37.61 -19.09 -63.07
CA ASP A 544 37.83 -20.41 -63.67
C ASP A 544 38.66 -21.46 -62.93
N GLY A 545 38.10 -22.68 -62.95
CA GLY A 545 38.91 -23.91 -63.00
C GLY A 545 38.45 -25.03 -62.07
N THR A 546 37.27 -25.58 -62.35
CA THR A 546 36.93 -27.02 -62.45
C THR A 546 37.87 -28.12 -61.92
N THR A 547 37.21 -29.24 -61.54
CA THR A 547 37.68 -30.61 -61.20
C THR A 547 37.94 -30.84 -59.71
N GLY A 548 37.41 -31.85 -59.02
CA GLY A 548 36.79 -33.11 -59.42
C GLY A 548 37.37 -34.22 -58.50
N PHE A 549 36.51 -35.15 -58.04
CA PHE A 549 36.81 -36.34 -57.20
C PHE A 549 37.12 -36.05 -55.71
N GLY A 550 36.58 -36.76 -54.73
CA GLY A 550 35.83 -38.02 -54.72
C GLY A 550 36.34 -38.90 -53.56
N GLY A 551 35.42 -39.46 -52.76
CA GLY A 551 35.67 -40.50 -51.72
C GLY A 551 35.69 -39.93 -50.31
N ARG A 552 34.71 -40.18 -49.41
CA ARG A 552 34.34 -41.45 -48.74
C ARG A 552 35.58 -42.21 -48.23
N GLY A 553 35.67 -42.62 -46.97
CA GLY A 553 34.72 -42.58 -45.86
C GLY A 553 35.34 -43.28 -44.63
N GLU A 554 34.51 -43.43 -43.60
CA GLU A 554 34.53 -44.46 -42.54
C GLU A 554 35.74 -44.39 -41.58
N ASP A 555 35.59 -44.35 -40.24
CA ASP A 555 34.53 -44.82 -39.33
C ASP A 555 34.25 -43.81 -38.19
#